data_AF-A0A232LWK1-F1
#
_entry.id   AF-A0A232LWK1-F1
#
_cell.length_a   1.000
_cell.length_b   1.000
_cell.length_c   1.000
_cell.angle_alpha   90.00
_cell.angle_beta   90.00
_cell.angle_gamma   90.00
#
_symmetry.space_group_name_H-M   'P 1'
#
loop_
_entity.id
_entity.type
_entity.pdbx_description
1 polymer ?
#
loop_
_entity_poly.entity_id
_entity_poly.type
_entity_poly.pdbx_seq_one_letter_code
_entity_poly.pdbx_strand_id
1 'polypeptide(L)'
;MYQRALQGYEKALGPENAARYRPALSTMWRLGHLFGTQGYLDKAKEMYSRAYTGFQAVLGPSSNECQQLERNIASLDPTQAKAHWRE
;
A
#
# COMPACT_ATOMS: atom_id res chain seq x y z
N MET A 1 4.58 -14.93 -4.58
CA MET A 1 5.65 -14.75 -3.57
C MET A 1 5.25 -13.79 -2.46
N TYR A 2 4.86 -12.54 -2.75
CA TYR A 2 4.54 -11.54 -1.72
C TYR A 2 3.44 -11.94 -0.73
N GLN A 3 2.34 -12.57 -1.17
CA GLN A 3 1.28 -13.04 -0.26
C GLN A 3 1.79 -14.07 0.76
N ARG A 4 2.63 -15.02 0.34
CA ARG A 4 3.22 -16.02 1.24
C ARG A 4 4.18 -15.38 2.24
N ALA A 5 4.96 -14.37 1.81
CA ALA A 5 5.83 -13.61 2.70
C ALA A 5 5.02 -12.85 3.76
N LEU A 6 3.93 -12.19 3.36
CA LEU A 6 3.06 -11.46 4.29
C LEU A 6 2.44 -12.39 5.34
N GLN A 7 1.92 -13.54 4.92
CA GLN A 7 1.40 -14.57 5.83
C GLN A 7 2.48 -15.09 6.80
N GLY A 8 3.72 -15.23 6.32
CA GLY A 8 4.86 -15.61 7.16
C GLY A 8 5.14 -14.58 8.26
N TYR A 9 5.10 -13.30 7.92
CA TYR A 9 5.27 -12.21 8.90
C TYR A 9 4.12 -12.17 9.90
N GLU A 10 2.87 -12.26 9.44
CA GLU A 10 1.68 -12.29 10.31
C GLU A 10 1.73 -13.49 11.28
N LYS A 11 2.19 -14.66 10.82
CA LYS A 11 2.35 -15.85 11.66
C LYS A 11 3.48 -15.70 12.69
N ALA A 12 4.61 -15.09 12.31
CA ALA A 12 5.79 -15.00 13.16
C ALA A 12 5.69 -13.87 14.20
N LEU A 13 5.09 -12.75 13.83
CA LEU A 13 5.06 -11.53 14.65
C LEU A 13 3.69 -11.27 15.27
N GLY A 14 2.63 -11.89 14.74
CA GLY A 14 1.24 -11.49 14.98
C GLY A 14 0.79 -10.38 14.03
N PRO A 15 -0.52 -10.28 13.72
CA PRO A 15 -1.05 -9.35 12.73
C PRO A 15 -0.81 -7.87 13.09
N GLU A 16 -0.89 -7.52 14.38
CA GLU A 16 -0.67 -6.14 14.83
C GLU A 16 0.80 -5.70 14.63
N ASN A 17 1.74 -6.56 15.00
CA ASN A 17 3.17 -6.26 14.84
C ASN A 17 3.57 -6.30 13.36
N ALA A 18 3.02 -7.22 12.57
CA ALA A 18 3.23 -7.24 11.13
C ALA A 18 2.74 -5.94 10.45
N ALA A 19 1.65 -5.33 10.95
CA ALA A 19 1.17 -4.03 10.47
C ALA A 19 2.06 -2.84 10.85
N ARG A 20 3.11 -3.03 11.66
CA ARG A 20 4.14 -2.03 11.97
C ARG A 20 5.55 -2.48 11.56
N TYR A 21 5.68 -3.68 11.00
CA TYR A 21 6.95 -4.25 10.61
C TYR A 21 7.33 -3.83 9.20
N ARG A 22 8.42 -3.06 9.06
CA ARG A 22 8.81 -2.43 7.79
C ARG A 22 8.85 -3.40 6.59
N PRO A 23 9.41 -4.62 6.68
CA PRO A 23 9.38 -5.58 5.57
C PRO A 23 7.97 -6.07 5.18
N ALA A 24 7.05 -6.20 6.13
CA ALA A 24 5.66 -6.54 5.85
C ALA A 24 4.95 -5.38 5.13
N LEU A 25 5.19 -4.14 5.56
CA LEU A 25 4.67 -2.93 4.90
C LEU A 25 5.17 -2.78 3.46
N SER A 26 6.47 -2.97 3.23
CA SER A 26 7.03 -3.01 1.88
C SER A 26 6.45 -4.13 1.02
N THR A 27 6.07 -5.26 1.64
CA THR A 27 5.41 -6.37 0.95
C THR A 27 3.98 -6.00 0.55
N MET A 28 3.21 -5.34 1.43
CA MET A 28 1.88 -4.80 1.10
C MET A 28 1.96 -3.79 -0.03
N TRP A 29 2.91 -2.85 0.00
CA TRP A 29 3.13 -1.92 -1.12
C TRP A 29 3.33 -2.68 -2.44
N ARG A 30 4.25 -3.64 -2.47
CA ARG A 30 4.52 -4.43 -3.68
C ARG A 30 3.30 -5.22 -4.17
N LEU A 31 2.45 -5.70 -3.26
CA LEU A 31 1.16 -6.30 -3.61
C LEU A 31 0.20 -5.28 -4.23
N GLY A 32 0.13 -4.07 -3.67
CA GLY A 32 -0.65 -2.97 -4.23
C GLY A 32 -0.26 -2.67 -5.68
N HIS A 33 1.04 -2.56 -5.94
CA HIS A 33 1.56 -2.35 -7.29
C HIS A 33 1.19 -3.50 -8.24
N LEU A 34 1.42 -4.75 -7.81
CA LEU A 34 1.08 -5.92 -8.60
C LEU A 34 -0.41 -5.97 -8.96
N PHE A 35 -1.29 -5.74 -7.98
CA PHE A 35 -2.74 -5.73 -8.23
C PHE A 35 -3.16 -4.59 -9.17
N GLY A 36 -2.55 -3.40 -9.04
CA GLY A 36 -2.78 -2.29 -9.96
C GLY A 36 -2.40 -2.65 -11.40
N THR A 37 -1.23 -3.26 -11.61
CA THR A 37 -0.80 -3.72 -12.95
C THR A 37 -1.70 -4.81 -13.54
N GLN A 38 -2.41 -5.57 -12.70
CA GLN A 38 -3.35 -6.61 -13.12
C GLN A 38 -4.79 -6.12 -13.27
N GLY A 39 -5.05 -4.84 -13.02
CA GLY A 39 -6.40 -4.24 -13.09
C GLY A 39 -7.28 -4.52 -11.86
N TYR A 40 -6.76 -5.16 -10.81
CA TYR A 40 -7.48 -5.38 -9.55
C TYR A 40 -7.40 -4.13 -8.65
N LEU A 41 -8.03 -3.04 -9.09
CA LEU A 41 -7.91 -1.72 -8.46
C LEU A 41 -8.33 -1.71 -6.98
N ASP A 42 -9.42 -2.41 -6.63
CA ASP A 42 -9.89 -2.48 -5.24
C ASP A 42 -8.87 -3.15 -4.31
N LYS A 43 -8.28 -4.27 -4.76
CA LYS A 43 -7.23 -4.98 -4.01
C LYS A 43 -5.95 -4.16 -3.94
N ALA A 44 -5.63 -3.43 -5.01
CA ALA A 44 -4.48 -2.54 -5.04
C ALA A 44 -4.62 -1.42 -4.00
N LYS A 45 -5.79 -0.78 -3.96
CA LYS A 45 -6.15 0.27 -3.01
C LYS A 45 -6.08 -0.25 -1.57
N GLU A 46 -6.67 -1.41 -1.29
CA GLU A 46 -6.61 -2.04 0.03
C GLU A 46 -5.16 -2.24 0.51
N MET A 47 -4.30 -2.80 -0.34
CA MET A 47 -2.90 -3.07 0.02
C MET A 47 -2.10 -1.79 0.25
N TYR A 48 -2.29 -0.77 -0.59
CA TYR A 48 -1.65 0.52 -0.39
C TYR A 48 -2.15 1.24 0.87
N SER A 49 -3.45 1.22 1.15
CA SER A 49 -4.01 1.82 2.37
C SER A 49 -3.47 1.15 3.63
N ARG A 50 -3.38 -0.18 3.67
CA ARG A 50 -2.76 -0.92 4.78
C ARG A 50 -1.28 -0.55 4.96
N ALA A 51 -0.53 -0.46 3.86
CA ALA A 51 0.86 -0.03 3.91
C ALA A 51 0.99 1.41 4.43
N TYR A 52 0.11 2.32 3.99
CA TYR A 52 0.11 3.72 4.38
C TYR A 52 -0.10 3.88 5.88
N THR A 53 -1.14 3.27 6.44
CA THR A 53 -1.41 3.32 7.88
C THR A 53 -0.23 2.80 8.70
N GLY A 54 0.41 1.71 8.25
CA GLY A 54 1.57 1.16 8.93
C GLY A 54 2.81 2.07 8.85
N PHE A 55 3.12 2.61 7.67
CA PHE A 55 4.25 3.54 7.52
C PHE A 55 4.02 4.84 8.28
N GLN A 56 2.79 5.36 8.28
CA GLN A 56 2.40 6.53 9.07
C GLN A 56 2.63 6.29 10.56
N ALA A 57 2.28 5.11 11.08
CA ALA A 57 2.49 4.76 12.48
C ALA A 57 3.98 4.60 12.85
N VAL A 58 4.83 4.16 11.92
CA VAL A 58 6.25 3.85 12.19
C VAL A 58 7.17 5.05 11.92
N LEU A 59 6.90 5.82 10.87
CA LEU A 59 7.76 6.89 10.36
C LEU A 59 7.14 8.28 10.48
N GLY A 60 5.85 8.37 10.78
CA GLY A 60 5.07 9.61 10.77
C GLY A 60 4.45 9.92 9.40
N PRO A 61 3.41 10.78 9.37
CA PRO A 61 2.64 11.09 8.16
C PRO A 61 3.44 11.85 7.09
N SER A 62 4.50 12.57 7.48
CA SER A 62 5.31 13.36 6.56
C SER A 62 6.42 12.56 5.84
N SER A 63 6.50 11.24 6.06
CA SER A 63 7.54 10.42 5.43
C SER A 63 7.36 10.33 3.92
N ASN A 64 8.47 10.11 3.20
CA ASN A 64 8.45 9.94 1.75
C ASN A 64 7.63 8.70 1.34
N GLU A 65 7.65 7.64 2.15
CA GLU A 65 6.84 6.44 1.93
C GLU A 65 5.33 6.75 1.98
N CYS A 66 4.89 7.57 2.94
CA CYS A 66 3.49 7.97 3.04
C CYS A 66 3.05 8.79 1.83
N GLN A 67 3.84 9.79 1.43
CA GLN A 67 3.57 10.63 0.25
C GLN A 67 3.49 9.80 -1.04
N GLN A 68 4.35 8.79 -1.18
CA GLN A 68 4.36 7.96 -2.38
C GLN A 68 3.17 6.99 -2.42
N LEU A 69 2.75 6.46 -1.27
CA LEU A 69 1.55 5.65 -1.16
C LEU A 69 0.27 6.45 -1.44
N GLU A 70 0.18 7.70 -0.97
CA GLU A 70 -0.92 8.60 -1.32
C GLU A 70 -1.03 8.79 -2.83
N ARG A 71 0.08 9.08 -3.52
CA ARG A 71 0.12 9.21 -4.98
C ARG A 71 -0.32 7.93 -5.69
N ASN A 72 0.16 6.77 -5.21
CA ASN A 72 -0.20 5.48 -5.80
C ASN A 72 -1.67 5.13 -5.60
N ILE A 73 -2.27 5.49 -4.45
CA ILE A 73 -3.71 5.32 -4.21
C ILE A 73 -4.51 6.25 -5.14
N ALA A 74 -4.09 7.50 -5.23
CA ALA A 74 -4.74 8.52 -6.03
C ALA A 74 -4.75 8.14 -7.54
N SER A 75 -3.65 7.56 -8.03
CA SER A 75 -3.55 7.09 -9.42
C SER A 75 -4.44 5.88 -9.75
N LEU A 76 -4.95 5.17 -8.73
CA LEU A 76 -5.88 4.05 -8.93
C LEU A 76 -7.34 4.51 -9.02
N ASP A 77 -7.67 5.75 -8.65
CA ASP A 77 -9.01 6.30 -8.79
C ASP A 77 -9.19 6.87 -10.21
N PRO A 78 -9.97 6.22 -11.10
CA PRO A 78 -10.16 6.67 -12.48
C PRO A 78 -10.84 8.04 -12.60
N THR A 79 -11.42 8.54 -11.51
CA THR A 79 -12.03 9.86 -11.41
C THR A 79 -11.00 10.98 -11.46
N GLN A 80 -9.79 10.76 -10.92
CA GLN A 80 -8.73 11.78 -10.89
C GLN A 80 -8.03 11.94 -12.25
N ALA A 81 -7.97 10.86 -13.04
CA ALA A 81 -7.45 10.90 -14.41
C ALA A 81 -8.24 11.85 -15.33
N LYS A 82 -9.51 12.15 -15.02
CA LYS A 82 -10.35 13.06 -15.81
C LYS A 82 -10.25 14.53 -15.40
N ALA A 83 -9.72 14.83 -14.21
CA ALA A 83 -9.58 16.20 -13.74
C ALA A 83 -8.39 16.95 -14.38
N HIS A 84 -7.44 16.23 -14.95
CA HIS A 84 -6.20 16.80 -15.49
C HIS A 84 -6.21 17.05 -17.02
N TRP A 85 -7.35 16.81 -17.71
CA TRP A 85 -7.51 17.00 -19.17
C TRP A 85 -8.59 18.02 -19.54
N ARG A 86 -8.97 18.92 -18.63
CA ARG A 86 -9.91 20.02 -18.91
C ARG A 86 -9.41 21.34 -18.30
N GLU A 87 -8.31 21.86 -18.82
CA GLU A 87 -8.02 23.31 -18.85
C GLU A 87 -7.39 23.65 -20.20
#